data_AF-A0A6M0RQD0-F1
#
_entry.id   AF-A0A6M0RQD0-F1
#
_cell.length_a   1.000
_cell.length_b   1.000
_cell.length_c   1.000
_cell.angle_alpha   90.00
_cell.angle_beta   90.00
_cell.angle_gamma   90.00
#
_symmetry.space_group_name_H-M   'P 1'
#
loop_
_entity.id
_entity.type
_entity.pdbx_description
1 polymer ?
#
loop_
_entity_poly.entity_id
_entity_poly.type
_entity_poly.pdbx_seq_one_letter_code
_entity_poly.pdbx_strand_id
1 'polypeptide(L)' 'MPEFTPFSSQQVHCPYCGAIADRYFLDLSQLSEQVAQRCAADDFVTRTVCDHCDYLMVLCTKSDAVLEAYIAGF' A
#
# COMPACT_ATOMS: atom_id res chain seq x y z
N MET A 1 11.79 -2.11 -13.48
CA MET A 1 11.08 -1.95 -12.19
C MET A 1 9.74 -2.64 -12.39
N PRO A 2 9.36 -3.66 -11.60
CA PRO A 2 8.12 -4.37 -11.86
C PRO A 2 6.96 -3.36 -11.73
N GLU A 3 6.23 -3.19 -12.83
CA GLU A 3 5.11 -2.28 -12.94
C GLU A 3 3.93 -2.93 -12.22
N PHE A 4 3.80 -2.66 -10.93
CA PHE A 4 2.64 -3.12 -10.16
C PHE A 4 1.40 -2.37 -10.65
N THR A 5 0.60 -3.02 -11.48
CA THR A 5 -0.67 -2.47 -11.96
C THR A 5 -1.74 -2.58 -10.89
N PRO A 6 -2.22 -1.47 -10.33
CA PRO A 6 -3.35 -1.52 -9.41
C PRO A 6 -4.64 -1.85 -10.15
N PHE A 7 -5.43 -2.76 -9.60
CA PHE A 7 -6.75 -3.06 -10.16
C PHE A 7 -7.80 -2.01 -9.74
N SER A 8 -7.54 -1.30 -8.64
CA SER A 8 -8.39 -0.22 -8.14
C SER A 8 -7.56 0.82 -7.40
N SER A 9 -8.02 2.07 -7.42
CA SER A 9 -7.47 3.16 -6.61
C SER A 9 -8.60 3.94 -5.93
N GLN A 10 -8.31 4.48 -4.75
CA GLN A 10 -9.20 5.32 -3.97
C GLN A 10 -8.43 6.48 -3.36
N GLN A 11 -9.04 7.67 -3.35
CA GLN A 11 -8.49 8.79 -2.60
C GLN A 11 -8.90 8.69 -1.14
N VAL A 12 -7.93 8.81 -0.25
CA VAL A 12 -8.08 8.79 1.20
C VAL A 12 -7.37 10.00 1.81
N HIS A 13 -7.75 10.38 3.02
CA HIS A 13 -6.97 11.36 3.76
C HIS A 13 -5.74 10.70 4.37
N CYS A 14 -4.57 11.34 4.21
CA CYS A 14 -3.33 10.89 4.81
C CYS A 14 -3.47 10.91 6.34
N PRO A 15 -3.15 9.81 7.03
CA PRO A 15 -3.22 9.76 8.49
C PRO A 15 -2.17 10.65 9.17
N TYR A 16 -1.10 11.02 8.45
CA TYR A 16 -0.01 11.83 8.99
C TYR A 16 -0.26 13.34 8.85
N CYS A 17 -0.61 13.81 7.65
CA CYS A 17 -0.73 15.26 7.37
C CYS A 17 -2.15 15.74 7.06
N GLY A 18 -3.12 14.83 6.90
CA GLY A 18 -4.51 15.16 6.53
C GLY A 18 -4.73 15.53 5.06
N ALA A 19 -3.66 15.67 4.27
CA ALA A 19 -3.75 15.90 2.82
C ALA A 19 -4.36 14.70 2.08
N ILE A 20 -4.73 14.90 0.81
CA ILE A 20 -5.21 13.79 -0.03
C ILE A 20 -4.05 12.86 -0.35
N ALA A 21 -4.30 11.57 -0.20
CA ALA A 21 -3.40 10.47 -0.47
C ALA A 21 -4.12 9.46 -1.38
N ASP A 22 -3.38 8.79 -2.24
CA ASP A 22 -3.91 7.76 -3.12
C ASP A 22 -3.64 6.37 -2.54
N ARG A 23 -4.71 5.61 -2.36
CA ARG A 23 -4.67 4.21 -1.95
C ARG A 23 -4.92 3.32 -3.14
N TYR A 24 -3.91 2.54 -3.51
CA TYR A 24 -3.95 1.56 -4.57
C TYR A 24 -4.20 0.17 -4.01
N PHE A 25 -5.03 -0.61 -4.69
CA PHE A 25 -5.28 -2.01 -4.38
C PHE A 25 -4.53 -2.88 -5.39
N LEU A 26 -3.64 -3.72 -4.87
CA LEU A 26 -2.73 -4.56 -5.64
C LEU A 26 -3.07 -6.02 -5.39
N ASP A 27 -3.29 -6.78 -6.45
CA ASP A 27 -3.57 -8.21 -6.36
C ASP A 27 -2.30 -8.98 -5.97
N LEU A 28 -2.41 -9.91 -5.01
CA LEU A 28 -1.24 -10.69 -4.55
C LEU A 28 -0.61 -11.55 -5.64
N SER A 29 -1.38 -11.97 -6.64
CA SER A 29 -0.87 -12.74 -7.78
C SER A 29 0.08 -11.95 -8.69
N GLN A 30 0.02 -10.61 -8.67
CA GLN A 30 0.90 -9.73 -9.44
C GLN A 30 2.08 -9.20 -8.61
N LEU A 31 2.15 -9.56 -7.33
CA LEU A 31 3.21 -9.13 -6.45
C LEU A 31 4.37 -10.13 -6.43
N SER A 32 5.52 -9.67 -5.93
CA SER A 32 6.65 -10.56 -5.74
C SER A 32 6.30 -11.65 -4.73
N GLU A 33 6.91 -12.83 -4.91
CA GLU A 33 6.70 -13.99 -4.05
C GLU A 33 6.99 -13.70 -2.57
N GLN A 34 7.90 -12.76 -2.29
CA GLN A 34 8.21 -12.28 -0.93
C GLN A 34 7.02 -11.57 -0.27
N VAL A 35 6.26 -10.78 -1.03
CA VAL A 35 5.06 -10.11 -0.53
C VAL A 35 3.92 -11.12 -0.37
N ALA A 36 3.74 -12.00 -1.37
CA ALA A 36 2.74 -13.08 -1.33
C ALA A 36 2.91 -13.99 -0.11
N GLN A 37 4.16 -14.37 0.22
CA GLN A 37 4.45 -15.23 1.36
C GLN A 37 4.20 -14.55 2.72
N ARG A 38 4.34 -13.22 2.80
CA ARG A 38 4.03 -12.44 4.02
C ARG A 38 2.52 -12.21 4.19
N CYS A 39 1.80 -12.04 3.09
CA CYS A 39 0.35 -11.86 3.08
C CYS A 39 -0.40 -13.15 2.69
N ALA A 40 0.07 -14.33 3.11
CA ALA A 40 -0.47 -15.62 2.65
C ALA A 40 -1.98 -15.85 2.92
N ALA A 41 -2.58 -15.09 3.84
CA ALA A 41 -4.01 -15.16 4.18
C ALA A 41 -4.88 -14.15 3.40
N ASP A 42 -4.26 -13.26 2.65
CA ASP A 42 -4.90 -12.15 1.96
C ASP A 42 -5.17 -12.45 0.49
N ASP A 43 -6.07 -11.68 -0.13
CA ASP A 43 -6.29 -11.72 -1.59
C ASP A 43 -5.60 -10.55 -2.30
N PHE A 44 -5.47 -9.41 -1.61
CA PHE A 44 -4.85 -8.20 -2.12
C PHE A 44 -4.20 -7.40 -1.00
N VAL A 45 -3.27 -6.53 -1.36
CA VAL A 45 -2.65 -5.56 -0.46
C VAL A 45 -3.07 -4.15 -0.84
N THR A 46 -3.01 -3.26 0.14
CA THR A 46 -3.23 -1.83 -0.11
C THR A 46 -1.92 -1.08 0.00
N ARG A 47 -1.67 -0.20 -0.97
CA ARG A 47 -0.54 0.72 -1.00
C ARG A 47 -1.08 2.14 -0.96
N THR A 48 -0.96 2.80 0.18
CA THR A 48 -1.33 4.20 0.37
C THR A 48 -0.10 5.07 0.20
N VAL A 49 -0.16 6.06 -0.69
CA VAL A 49 0.89 7.06 -0.90
C VAL A 49 0.34 8.46 -0.75
N CYS A 50 1.10 9.34 -0.12
CA CYS A 50 0.79 10.76 -0.05
C CYS A 50 1.97 11.56 -0.62
N ASP A 51 1.73 12.25 -1.73
CA ASP A 51 2.72 13.12 -2.37
C ASP A 51 3.03 14.38 -1.55
N HIS A 52 2.24 14.68 -0.51
CA HIS A 52 2.44 15.89 0.31
C HIS A 52 3.51 15.73 1.39
N CYS A 53 3.62 14.55 1.99
CA CYS A 53 4.52 14.26 3.11
C CYS A 53 5.36 13.00 2.88
N ASP A 54 5.46 12.56 1.62
CA ASP A 54 6.13 11.33 1.21
C ASP A 54 5.76 10.12 2.08
N TYR A 55 4.49 10.08 2.52
CA TYR A 55 3.97 8.98 3.32
C TYR A 55 3.69 7.80 2.39
N LEU A 56 4.31 6.65 2.66
CA LEU A 56 4.06 5.40 1.96
C LEU A 56 3.72 4.33 2.99
N MET A 57 2.58 3.66 2.81
CA MET A 57 2.21 2.52 3.62
C MET A 57 1.64 1.40 2.75
N VAL A 58 2.25 0.23 2.85
CA VAL A 58 1.84 -1.01 2.21
C VAL A 58 1.44 -2.01 3.28
N LEU A 59 0.20 -2.48 3.24
CA LEU A 59 -0.35 -3.41 4.23
C LEU A 59 -1.20 -4.49 3.58
N CYS A 60 -1.16 -5.69 4.18
CA CYS A 60 -2.11 -6.76 3.88
C CYS A 60 -3.48 -6.40 4.47
N THR A 61 -4.58 -6.64 3.75
CA THR A 61 -5.91 -6.10 4.10
C THR A 61 -6.71 -6.88 5.14
N LYS A 62 -6.63 -8.21 5.12
CA LYS A 62 -7.21 -9.15 6.09
C LYS A 62 -6.29 -9.37 7.28
N SER A 63 -4.98 -9.51 7.05
CA SER A 63 -4.03 -9.80 8.14
C SER A 63 -3.61 -8.55 8.91
N ASP A 64 -3.94 -7.36 8.39
CA ASP A 64 -3.46 -6.05 8.89
C ASP A 64 -1.93 -5.96 9.02
N ALA A 65 -1.22 -6.87 8.33
CA ALA A 65 0.22 -6.98 8.44
C ALA A 65 0.88 -5.88 7.60
N VAL A 66 1.67 -5.03 8.26
CA VAL A 66 2.43 -3.97 7.60
C VAL A 66 3.62 -4.59 6.86
N LEU A 67 3.61 -4.46 5.54
CA LEU A 67 4.70 -4.92 4.69
C LEU A 67 5.82 -3.90 4.67
N GLU A 68 5.45 -2.65 4.41
CA GLU A 68 6.35 -1.52 4.26
C GLU A 68 5.63 -0.27 4.77
N ALA A 69 6.29 0.50 5.63
CA ALA A 69 5.80 1.80 6.06
C ALA A 69 6.98 2.75 6.09
N TYR A 70 6.80 3.87 5.41
CA TYR A 70 7.81 4.91 5.28
C TYR A 70 7.14 6.28 5.43
N ILE A 71 7.81 7.15 6.17
CA ILE A 71 7.41 8.54 6.33
C ILE A 71 8.70 9.35 6.29
N ALA A 72 8.88 10.16 5.25
CA ALA A 72 9.85 11.25 5.31
C ALA A 72 9.15 12.41 6.02
N GLY A 73 9.20 12.41 7.36
CA GLY A 73 8.70 13.54 8.11
C GLY A 73 9.37 14.83 7.61
N PHE A 74 8.56 15.84 7.31
CA PHE A 74 9.02 17.23 7.19
C PHE A 74 9.44 17.76 8.56
#